data_AF-A0A968PPB6-F1
#
_entry.id   AF-A0A968PPB6-F1
#
_cell.length_a   1.000
_cell.length_b   1.000
_cell.length_c   1.000
_cell.angle_alpha   90.00
_cell.angle_beta   90.00
_cell.angle_gamma   90.00
#
_symmetry.space_group_name_H-M   'P 1'
#
loop_
_entity.id
_entity.type
_entity.pdbx_description
1 polymer ?
#
loop_
_entity_poly.entity_id
_entity_poly.type
_entity_poly.pdbx_seq_one_letter_code
_entity_poly.pdbx_strand_id
1 'polypeptide(L)'
;MEHSVESPYLELVRQMLPQSKDIAKTVFRGMVQLNPNHQSRRGGLNEPGVTASTIRDIQMFQGYLLLCILEGSVASIEEELVPLCVMVFPAIDVTWELVNQGTQLLIEELIARMQPEQIQILYPYARSMRYFFAELCG
;
A
#
# COMPACT_ATOMS: atom_id res chain seq x y z
N MET A 1 -15.33 -10.24 -14.49
CA MET A 1 -15.50 -11.46 -13.68
C MET A 1 -16.74 -11.29 -12.80
N GLU A 2 -17.70 -12.21 -12.87
CA GLU A 2 -18.82 -12.24 -11.92
C GLU A 2 -18.35 -12.98 -10.66
N HIS A 3 -18.16 -12.27 -9.55
CA HIS A 3 -18.00 -12.91 -8.25
C HIS A 3 -19.38 -13.34 -7.77
N SER A 4 -19.56 -14.61 -7.44
CA SER A 4 -20.70 -15.02 -6.64
C SER A 4 -20.66 -14.22 -5.32
N VAL A 5 -21.84 -13.89 -4.77
CA VAL A 5 -21.97 -13.07 -3.54
C VAL A 5 -21.22 -13.68 -2.34
N GLU A 6 -20.87 -14.97 -2.42
CA GLU A 6 -20.12 -15.74 -1.42
C GLU A 6 -18.62 -15.89 -1.73
N SER A 7 -18.09 -15.10 -2.66
CA SER A 7 -16.67 -15.20 -3.03
C SER A 7 -15.77 -14.76 -1.86
N PRO A 8 -14.81 -15.59 -1.41
CA PRO A 8 -13.91 -15.23 -0.31
C PRO A 8 -13.04 -14.01 -0.64
N TYR A 9 -12.79 -13.73 -1.92
CA TYR A 9 -12.12 -12.53 -2.40
C TYR A 9 -12.95 -11.27 -2.14
N LEU A 10 -14.25 -11.32 -2.47
CA LEU A 10 -15.17 -10.20 -2.25
C LEU A 10 -15.40 -9.93 -0.76
N GLU A 11 -15.49 -10.98 0.05
CA GLU A 11 -15.63 -10.85 1.50
C GLU A 11 -14.40 -10.19 2.13
N LEU A 12 -13.20 -10.62 1.72
CA LEU A 12 -11.95 -9.97 2.15
C LEU A 12 -11.96 -8.48 1.82
N VAL A 13 -12.31 -8.10 0.58
CA VAL A 13 -12.37 -6.69 0.19
C VAL A 13 -13.40 -5.90 1.01
N ARG A 14 -14.58 -6.48 1.26
CA ARG A 14 -15.62 -5.86 2.10
C ARG A 14 -15.17 -5.64 3.53
N GLN A 15 -14.40 -6.57 4.11
CA GLN A 15 -13.83 -6.42 5.44
C GLN A 15 -12.76 -5.30 5.48
N MET A 16 -11.90 -5.24 4.47
CA MET A 16 -10.73 -4.36 4.50
C MET A 16 -11.03 -2.91 4.11
N LEU A 17 -11.96 -2.68 3.18
CA LEU A 17 -12.29 -1.33 2.70
C LEU A 17 -12.66 -0.34 3.82
N PRO A 18 -13.56 -0.68 4.78
CA PRO A 18 -13.91 0.23 5.88
C PRO A 18 -12.72 0.58 6.78
N GLN A 19 -11.74 -0.31 6.88
CA GLN A 19 -10.58 -0.16 7.76
C GLN A 19 -9.46 0.66 7.09
N SER A 20 -9.53 0.88 5.77
CA SER A 20 -8.41 1.37 4.96
C SER A 20 -7.74 2.64 5.50
N LYS A 21 -8.56 3.58 6.00
CA LYS A 21 -8.07 4.83 6.59
C LYS A 21 -7.29 4.61 7.89
N ASP A 22 -7.73 3.68 8.73
CA ASP A 22 -7.06 3.40 10.00
C ASP A 22 -5.81 2.55 9.79
N ILE A 23 -5.80 1.67 8.78
CA ILE A 23 -4.58 1.02 8.27
C ILE A 23 -3.56 2.07 7.86
N ALA A 24 -3.96 3.00 6.99
CA ALA A 24 -3.06 4.03 6.46
C ALA A 24 -2.45 4.91 7.57
N LYS A 25 -3.25 5.26 8.59
CA LYS A 25 -2.75 6.02 9.75
C LYS A 25 -1.74 5.22 10.58
N THR A 26 -1.96 3.91 10.79
CA THR A 26 -1.01 3.08 11.54
C THR A 26 0.30 2.90 10.77
N VAL A 27 0.23 2.60 9.47
CA VAL A 27 1.40 2.53 8.59
C VAL A 27 2.17 3.84 8.60
N PHE A 28 1.48 4.97 8.42
CA PHE A 28 2.10 6.30 8.47
C PHE A 28 2.83 6.55 9.80
N ARG A 29 2.22 6.21 10.93
CA ARG A 29 2.88 6.32 12.25
C ARG A 29 4.14 5.45 12.33
N GLY A 30 4.09 4.22 11.79
CA GLY A 30 5.27 3.35 11.69
C GLY A 30 6.38 3.96 10.82
N MET A 31 6.03 4.56 9.67
CA MET A 31 6.98 5.24 8.80
C MET A 31 7.67 6.41 9.52
N VAL A 32 6.91 7.22 10.28
CA VAL A 32 7.45 8.32 11.09
C VAL A 32 8.41 7.80 12.17
N GLN A 33 8.08 6.68 12.82
CA GLN A 33 8.92 6.09 13.86
C GLN A 33 10.23 5.51 13.31
N LEU A 34 10.20 4.87 12.13
CA LEU A 34 11.39 4.34 11.47
C LEU A 34 12.27 5.46 10.87
N ASN A 35 11.67 6.61 10.57
CA ASN A 35 12.34 7.73 9.90
C ASN A 35 12.26 9.02 10.73
N PRO A 36 12.76 9.03 11.98
CA PRO A 36 12.59 10.16 12.89
C PRO A 36 13.24 11.47 12.40
N ASN A 37 14.20 11.37 11.47
CA ASN A 37 14.95 12.48 10.90
C ASN A 37 14.60 12.80 9.43
N HIS A 38 13.60 12.15 8.83
CA HIS A 38 13.30 12.33 7.40
C HIS A 38 12.63 13.69 7.13
N GLN A 39 13.23 14.46 6.21
CA GLN A 39 12.74 15.75 5.73
C GLN A 39 12.58 15.70 4.20
N SER A 40 11.38 15.95 3.70
CA SER A 40 11.08 16.09 2.26
C SER A 40 11.13 17.57 1.84
N ARG A 41 11.03 17.85 0.53
CA ARG A 41 10.87 19.21 -0.05
C ARG A 41 9.65 19.98 0.50
N ARG A 42 8.66 19.28 1.06
CA ARG A 42 7.45 19.83 1.70
C ARG A 42 7.52 19.76 3.24
N GLY A 43 8.71 19.57 3.81
CA GLY A 43 8.94 19.44 5.25
C GLY A 43 9.07 18.01 5.75
N GLY A 44 9.21 17.87 7.08
CA GLY A 44 9.24 16.56 7.74
C GLY A 44 7.93 15.79 7.53
N LEU A 45 7.94 14.47 7.69
CA LEU A 45 6.71 13.63 7.59
C LEU A 45 5.57 14.16 8.49
N ASN A 46 5.92 14.86 9.56
CA ASN A 46 5.00 15.48 10.52
C ASN A 46 4.34 16.79 10.05
N GLU A 47 4.68 17.31 8.87
CA GLU A 47 3.96 18.47 8.33
C GLU A 47 2.54 18.07 7.86
N PRO A 48 1.50 18.84 8.20
CA PRO A 48 0.11 18.46 7.92
C PRO A 48 -0.18 18.15 6.44
N GLY A 49 0.48 18.87 5.53
CA GLY A 49 0.36 18.66 4.09
C GLY A 49 0.99 17.34 3.61
N VAL A 50 2.15 16.98 4.17
CA VAL A 50 2.86 15.72 3.89
C VAL A 50 2.12 14.54 4.51
N THR A 51 1.66 14.67 5.76
CA THR A 51 0.85 13.67 6.43
C THR A 51 -0.41 13.31 5.62
N ALA A 52 -1.15 14.32 5.16
CA ALA A 52 -2.38 14.09 4.41
C ALA A 52 -2.13 13.51 3.00
N SER A 53 -1.02 13.84 2.33
CA SER A 53 -0.66 13.18 1.07
C SER A 53 -0.21 11.74 1.29
N THR A 54 0.69 11.48 2.24
CA THR A 54 1.21 10.13 2.48
C THR A 54 0.11 9.17 2.92
N ILE A 55 -0.84 9.60 3.77
CA ILE A 55 -1.99 8.78 4.13
C ILE A 55 -2.83 8.42 2.89
N ARG A 56 -3.03 9.37 1.96
CA ARG A 56 -3.76 9.11 0.71
C ARG A 56 -3.00 8.15 -0.19
N ASP A 57 -1.68 8.27 -0.30
CA ASP A 57 -0.86 7.35 -1.09
C ASP A 57 -0.94 5.92 -0.51
N ILE A 58 -0.90 5.76 0.82
CA ILE A 58 -1.07 4.45 1.46
C ILE A 58 -2.48 3.88 1.23
N GLN A 59 -3.52 4.72 1.20
CA GLN A 59 -4.88 4.27 0.84
C GLN A 59 -4.97 3.88 -0.64
N MET A 60 -4.25 4.59 -1.54
CA MET A 60 -4.17 4.24 -2.95
C MET A 60 -3.51 2.86 -3.14
N PHE A 61 -2.39 2.60 -2.46
CA PHE A 61 -1.72 1.29 -2.50
C PHE A 61 -2.67 0.17 -2.04
N GLN A 62 -3.41 0.40 -0.95
CA GLN A 62 -4.45 -0.54 -0.51
C GLN A 62 -5.53 -0.75 -1.57
N GLY A 63 -6.01 0.31 -2.22
CA GLY A 63 -7.00 0.22 -3.29
C GLY A 63 -6.54 -0.67 -4.44
N TYR A 64 -5.32 -0.44 -4.93
CA TYR A 64 -4.72 -1.26 -5.99
C TYR A 64 -4.53 -2.72 -5.57
N LEU A 65 -4.10 -2.96 -4.32
CA LEU A 65 -3.95 -4.31 -3.81
C LEU A 65 -5.28 -5.06 -3.74
N LEU A 66 -6.34 -4.40 -3.25
CA LEU A 66 -7.68 -4.97 -3.19
C LEU A 66 -8.30 -5.16 -4.58
N LEU A 67 -8.01 -4.26 -5.53
CA LEU A 67 -8.43 -4.40 -6.92
C LEU A 67 -7.81 -5.64 -7.56
N CYS A 68 -6.49 -5.83 -7.39
CA CYS A 68 -5.80 -7.03 -7.86
C CYS A 68 -6.40 -8.34 -7.31
N ILE A 69 -6.81 -8.34 -6.03
CA ILE A 69 -7.50 -9.48 -5.39
C ILE A 69 -8.83 -9.79 -6.09
N LEU A 70 -9.61 -8.77 -6.45
CA LEU A 70 -10.87 -8.96 -7.18
C LEU A 70 -10.63 -9.43 -8.61
N GLU A 71 -9.64 -8.83 -9.30
CA GLU A 71 -9.34 -9.15 -10.70
C GLU A 71 -8.65 -10.50 -10.88
N GLY A 72 -8.08 -11.07 -9.81
CA GLY A 72 -7.27 -12.28 -9.92
C GLY A 72 -5.94 -12.04 -10.64
N SER A 73 -5.48 -10.78 -10.70
CA SER A 73 -4.35 -10.34 -11.53
C SER A 73 -3.54 -9.28 -10.80
N VAL A 74 -2.25 -9.14 -11.12
CA VAL A 74 -1.40 -8.06 -10.62
C VAL A 74 -1.29 -6.88 -11.59
N ALA A 75 -1.98 -6.95 -12.74
CA ALA A 75 -1.89 -5.95 -13.81
C ALA A 75 -2.17 -4.53 -13.33
N SER A 76 -3.18 -4.33 -12.48
CA SER A 76 -3.48 -3.01 -11.90
C SER A 76 -2.30 -2.42 -11.11
N ILE A 77 -1.47 -3.24 -10.46
CA ILE A 77 -0.25 -2.76 -9.80
C ILE A 77 0.86 -2.50 -10.83
N GLU A 78 1.13 -3.47 -11.70
CA GLU A 78 2.26 -3.47 -12.62
C GLU A 78 2.12 -2.40 -13.72
N GLU A 79 0.95 -2.29 -14.31
CA GLU A 79 0.68 -1.47 -15.50
C GLU A 79 0.18 -0.06 -15.14
N GLU A 80 -0.32 0.14 -13.92
CA GLU A 80 -0.84 1.44 -13.50
C GLU A 80 -0.11 2.03 -12.28
N LEU A 81 -0.17 1.36 -11.12
CA LEU A 81 0.36 1.93 -9.88
C LEU A 81 1.87 2.18 -9.97
N VAL A 82 2.64 1.22 -10.47
CA VAL A 82 4.10 1.34 -10.57
C VAL A 82 4.48 2.49 -11.52
N PRO A 83 3.97 2.57 -12.77
CA PRO A 83 4.23 3.71 -13.65
C PRO A 83 3.81 5.06 -13.06
N LEU A 84 2.66 5.10 -12.38
CA LEU A 84 2.18 6.32 -11.71
C LEU A 84 3.17 6.79 -10.65
N CYS A 85 3.61 5.89 -9.77
CA CYS A 85 4.60 6.19 -8.75
C CYS A 85 5.93 6.66 -9.39
N VAL A 86 6.41 5.98 -10.44
CA VAL A 86 7.66 6.32 -11.13
C VAL A 86 7.61 7.73 -11.73
N MET A 87 6.44 8.14 -12.25
CA MET A 87 6.25 9.46 -12.81
C MET A 87 6.17 10.56 -11.73
N VAL A 88 5.51 10.29 -10.61
CA VAL A 88 5.14 11.32 -9.63
C VAL A 88 6.15 11.45 -8.48
N PHE A 89 6.58 10.35 -7.89
CA PHE A 89 7.32 10.34 -6.62
C PHE A 89 8.70 11.03 -6.70
N PRO A 90 9.50 10.86 -7.77
CA PRO A 90 10.76 11.60 -7.92
C PRO A 90 10.56 13.13 -8.00
N ALA A 91 9.46 13.58 -8.60
CA ALA A 91 9.17 15.02 -8.73
C ALA A 91 8.88 15.70 -7.37
N ILE A 92 8.52 14.92 -6.34
CA ILE A 92 8.18 15.39 -5.00
C ILE A 92 9.15 14.90 -3.91
N ASP A 93 10.36 14.45 -4.27
CA ASP A 93 11.41 13.95 -3.36
C ASP A 93 11.01 12.75 -2.50
N VAL A 94 10.12 11.89 -2.98
CA VAL A 94 9.86 10.62 -2.31
C VAL A 94 10.90 9.61 -2.78
N THR A 95 11.71 9.09 -1.85
CA THR A 95 12.72 8.09 -2.15
C THR A 95 12.09 6.71 -2.30
N TRP A 96 12.65 5.87 -3.18
CA TRP A 96 12.18 4.49 -3.33
C TRP A 96 12.37 3.66 -2.06
N GLU A 97 13.40 3.95 -1.27
CA GLU A 97 13.59 3.35 0.05
C GLU A 97 12.38 3.61 0.97
N LEU A 98 11.87 4.85 1.02
CA LEU A 98 10.71 5.20 1.82
C LEU A 98 9.45 4.48 1.34
N VAL A 99 9.28 4.36 0.02
CA VAL A 99 8.15 3.62 -0.60
C VAL A 99 8.22 2.14 -0.25
N ASN A 100 9.40 1.53 -0.34
CA ASN A 100 9.60 0.13 -0.02
C ASN A 100 9.34 -0.15 1.47
N GLN A 101 9.83 0.71 2.38
CA GLN A 101 9.53 0.63 3.81
C GLN A 101 8.02 0.79 4.10
N GLY A 102 7.38 1.77 3.47
CA GLY A 102 5.93 1.98 3.61
C GLY A 102 5.11 0.79 3.10
N THR A 103 5.54 0.18 1.99
CA THR A 103 4.93 -1.02 1.41
C THR A 103 5.08 -2.22 2.36
N GLN A 104 6.27 -2.43 2.92
CA GLN A 104 6.54 -3.47 3.92
C GLN A 104 5.62 -3.31 5.14
N LEU A 105 5.59 -2.11 5.73
CA LEU A 105 4.72 -1.81 6.88
C LEU A 105 3.24 -1.99 6.55
N LEU A 106 2.81 -1.62 5.34
CA LEU A 106 1.45 -1.84 4.88
C LEU A 106 1.10 -3.34 4.86
N ILE A 107 1.97 -4.17 4.30
CA ILE A 107 1.75 -5.62 4.23
C ILE A 107 1.68 -6.23 5.63
N GLU A 108 2.59 -5.87 6.52
CA GLU A 108 2.60 -6.35 7.92
C GLU A 108 1.30 -5.97 8.64
N GLU A 109 0.85 -4.72 8.46
CA GLU A 109 -0.34 -4.19 9.09
C GLU A 109 -1.64 -4.76 8.50
N LEU A 110 -1.65 -5.17 7.24
CA LEU A 110 -2.74 -5.93 6.62
C LEU A 110 -2.81 -7.35 7.19
N ILE A 111 -1.66 -8.04 7.24
CA ILE A 111 -1.54 -9.41 7.78
C ILE A 111 -2.02 -9.47 9.24
N ALA A 112 -1.63 -8.48 10.06
CA ALA A 112 -2.02 -8.41 11.47
C ALA A 112 -3.54 -8.30 11.71
N ARG A 113 -4.32 -7.91 10.70
CA ARG A 113 -5.78 -7.75 10.78
C ARG A 113 -6.57 -8.86 10.09
N MET A 114 -5.90 -9.83 9.49
CA MET A 114 -6.52 -10.88 8.68
C MET A 114 -6.47 -12.24 9.37
N GLN A 115 -7.46 -13.07 9.07
CA GLN A 115 -7.41 -14.49 9.43
C GLN A 115 -6.44 -15.26 8.52
N PRO A 116 -5.91 -16.42 8.95
CA PRO A 116 -4.95 -17.22 8.16
C PRO A 116 -5.39 -17.50 6.72
N GLU A 117 -6.68 -17.77 6.50
CA GLU A 117 -7.27 -18.05 5.19
C GLU A 117 -7.26 -16.81 4.29
N GLN A 118 -7.46 -15.62 4.88
CA GLN A 118 -7.41 -14.35 4.15
C GLN A 118 -5.99 -13.96 3.80
N ILE A 119 -5.02 -14.27 4.67
CA ILE A 119 -3.59 -14.07 4.41
C ILE A 119 -3.17 -14.88 3.17
N GLN A 120 -3.66 -16.11 3.01
CA GLN A 120 -3.40 -16.94 1.83
C GLN A 120 -3.88 -16.26 0.53
N ILE A 121 -5.01 -15.56 0.58
CA ILE A 121 -5.56 -14.79 -0.56
C ILE A 121 -4.70 -13.55 -0.84
N LEU A 122 -4.31 -12.81 0.20
CA LEU A 122 -3.52 -11.59 0.08
C LEU A 122 -2.11 -11.84 -0.45
N TYR A 123 -1.48 -12.94 0.00
CA TYR A 123 -0.04 -13.15 -0.10
C TYR A 123 0.55 -13.05 -1.52
N PRO A 124 -0.04 -13.64 -2.57
CA PRO A 124 0.48 -13.53 -3.93
C PRO A 124 0.57 -12.06 -4.40
N TYR A 125 -0.46 -11.27 -4.15
CA TYR A 125 -0.54 -9.87 -4.57
C TYR A 125 0.38 -8.98 -3.75
N ALA A 126 0.42 -9.17 -2.43
CA ALA A 126 1.31 -8.44 -1.54
C ALA A 126 2.79 -8.71 -1.88
N ARG A 127 3.13 -9.96 -2.21
CA ARG A 127 4.48 -10.33 -2.65
C ARG A 127 4.85 -9.63 -3.96
N SER A 128 3.95 -9.60 -4.94
CA SER A 128 4.20 -8.92 -6.21
C SER A 128 4.36 -7.41 -6.03
N MET A 129 3.49 -6.76 -5.24
CA MET A 129 3.63 -5.34 -4.91
C MET A 129 5.00 -5.05 -4.29
N ARG A 130 5.42 -5.84 -3.29
CA ARG A 130 6.73 -5.69 -2.66
C ARG A 130 7.87 -5.89 -3.65
N TYR A 131 7.76 -6.88 -4.54
CA TYR A 131 8.77 -7.13 -5.57
C TYR A 131 8.94 -5.91 -6.47
N PHE A 132 7.86 -5.38 -7.04
CA PHE A 132 7.94 -4.24 -7.96
C PHE A 132 8.59 -3.00 -7.33
N PHE A 133 8.24 -2.65 -6.09
CA PHE A 133 8.82 -1.49 -5.42
C PHE A 133 10.23 -1.74 -4.88
N ALA A 134 10.59 -2.98 -4.57
CA ALA A 134 11.96 -3.33 -4.18
C ALA A 134 12.94 -3.22 -5.36
N GLU A 135 12.53 -3.60 -6.58
CA GLU A 135 13.35 -3.47 -7.79
C GLU A 135 13.70 -2.01 -8.11
N LEU A 136 12.86 -1.05 -7.69
CA LEU A 136 13.11 0.39 -7.86
C LEU A 136 14.11 0.97 -6.83
N CYS A 137 14.47 0.20 -5.80
CA CYS A 137 15.49 0.60 -4.82
C CYS A 137 16.92 0.28 -5.25
N GLY A 138 17.09 -0.47 -6.35
CA GLY A 138 18.39 -0.93 -6.86
C GLY A 138 19.18 0.10 -7.66
#